data_AF-A0A1Q6Y4Q6-F1
#
_entry.id   AF-A0A1Q6Y4Q6-F1
#
_cell.length_a   1.000
_cell.length_b   1.000
_cell.length_c   1.000
_cell.angle_alpha   90.00
_cell.angle_beta   90.00
_cell.angle_gamma   90.00
#
_symmetry.space_group_name_H-M   'P 1'
#
loop_
_entity.id
_entity.type
_entity.pdbx_description
1 polymer ?
#
loop_
_entity_poly.entity_id
_entity_poly.type
_entity_poly.pdbx_seq_one_letter_code
_entity_poly.pdbx_strand_id
1 'polypeptide(L)'
;MTTHSCTEIATERLFLENDAAEMQRQVDAAMGKPGEDVLLSFASDTEAFYGRLGGARRLSQRAIESARGSESKETAAAWRMNAALREAEFDNVARSRQEIAPALAEGPTRDVSVLAALAFSRIGDINSAERMARDLAERFPLNTAINRYWLPAIYASIEIRRDNLAKALEDLRTTSLYELGSPLPQFEVGGSLYPVYIRGQIYLSLHQGKEAAAEFQKFLEHRGVALNSPLGALARLQLGRAYALQDKTVQSRAAYQDFFRLWKDADPDIPILIAAKAEYAKLK
;
A
#
# COMPACT_ATOMS: atom_id res chain seq x y z
N MET A 1 -2.04 26.35 -2.34
CA MET A 1 -1.87 25.21 -1.42
C MET A 1 -3.06 24.99 -0.48
N THR A 2 -3.85 25.99 -0.09
CA THR A 2 -4.91 25.84 0.94
C THR A 2 -6.20 25.16 0.49
N THR A 3 -6.63 25.27 -0.78
CA THR A 3 -7.89 24.65 -1.26
C THR A 3 -7.77 23.18 -1.64
N HIS A 4 -6.57 22.73 -2.06
CA HIS A 4 -6.33 21.33 -2.44
C HIS A 4 -6.39 20.43 -1.20
N SER A 5 -5.76 20.86 -0.09
CA SER A 5 -5.79 20.15 1.19
C SER A 5 -7.20 20.03 1.80
N CYS A 6 -8.08 21.02 1.64
CA CYS A 6 -9.44 20.93 2.19
C CYS A 6 -10.33 19.90 1.48
N THR A 7 -10.15 19.69 0.18
CA THR A 7 -10.99 18.78 -0.61
C THR A 7 -10.55 17.32 -0.41
N GLU A 8 -9.25 17.10 -0.28
CA GLU A 8 -8.65 15.81 0.09
C GLU A 8 -9.12 15.37 1.49
N ILE A 9 -8.98 16.23 2.51
CA ILE A 9 -9.43 15.95 3.88
C ILE A 9 -10.94 15.68 3.94
N ALA A 10 -11.75 16.39 3.15
CA ALA A 10 -13.19 16.13 3.06
C ALA A 10 -13.48 14.73 2.50
N THR A 11 -12.74 14.31 1.47
CA THR A 11 -12.89 12.99 0.84
C THR A 11 -12.45 11.87 1.78
N GLU A 12 -11.36 12.06 2.53
CA GLU A 12 -10.92 11.13 3.58
C GLU A 12 -11.97 10.92 4.67
N ARG A 13 -12.61 12.00 5.13
CA ARG A 13 -13.69 11.91 6.11
C ARG A 13 -14.87 11.09 5.58
N LEU A 14 -15.26 11.33 4.33
CA LEU A 14 -16.37 10.61 3.70
C LEU A 14 -16.06 9.12 3.53
N PHE A 15 -14.80 8.77 3.27
CA PHE A 15 -14.37 7.37 3.29
C PHE A 15 -14.57 6.74 4.67
N LEU A 16 -14.16 7.44 5.74
CA LEU A 16 -14.32 6.95 7.12
C LEU A 16 -15.79 6.80 7.52
N GLU A 17 -16.67 7.67 7.00
CA GLU A 17 -18.12 7.65 7.17
C GLU A 17 -18.82 6.60 6.28
N ASN A 18 -18.11 6.01 5.30
CA ASN A 18 -18.62 5.11 4.26
C ASN A 18 -19.64 5.77 3.30
N ASP A 19 -19.54 7.08 3.07
CA ASP A 19 -20.41 7.79 2.12
C ASP A 19 -19.83 7.74 0.70
N ALA A 20 -20.01 6.59 0.04
CA ALA A 20 -19.54 6.38 -1.32
C ALA A 20 -20.19 7.32 -2.35
N ALA A 21 -21.44 7.75 -2.10
CA ALA A 21 -22.17 8.62 -3.01
C ALA A 21 -21.63 10.05 -2.99
N GLU A 22 -21.30 10.58 -1.81
CA GLU A 22 -20.64 11.88 -1.70
C GLU A 22 -19.19 11.81 -2.19
N MET A 23 -18.43 10.75 -1.91
CA MET A 23 -17.07 10.59 -2.47
C MET A 23 -17.09 10.65 -4.00
N GLN A 24 -18.03 9.94 -4.66
CA GLN A 24 -18.16 10.01 -6.11
C GLN A 24 -18.53 11.42 -6.59
N ARG A 25 -19.43 12.11 -5.88
CA ARG A 25 -19.78 13.50 -6.20
C ARG A 25 -18.57 14.45 -6.12
N GLN A 26 -17.67 14.25 -5.16
CA GLN A 26 -16.43 15.04 -5.06
C GLN A 26 -15.50 14.80 -6.25
N VAL A 27 -15.33 13.53 -6.65
CA VAL A 27 -14.53 13.16 -7.83
C VAL A 27 -15.13 13.79 -9.11
N ASP A 28 -16.44 13.68 -9.30
CA ASP A 28 -17.13 14.25 -10.47
C ASP A 28 -17.05 15.78 -10.47
N ALA A 29 -17.18 16.42 -9.30
CA ALA A 29 -17.09 17.86 -9.16
C ALA A 29 -15.67 18.40 -9.40
N ALA A 30 -14.64 17.58 -9.26
CA ALA A 30 -13.24 17.95 -9.47
C ALA A 30 -12.80 17.87 -10.93
N MET A 31 -13.61 17.27 -11.82
CA MET A 31 -13.25 17.10 -13.22
C MET A 31 -12.84 18.43 -13.89
N GLY A 32 -11.65 18.44 -14.50
CA GLY A 32 -11.10 19.62 -15.19
C GLY A 32 -10.63 20.75 -14.27
N LYS A 33 -10.54 20.51 -12.95
CA LYS A 33 -10.07 21.50 -11.96
C LYS A 33 -8.71 21.10 -11.38
N PRO A 34 -7.93 22.07 -10.85
CA PRO A 34 -6.72 21.76 -10.11
C PRO A 34 -6.99 20.79 -8.95
N GLY A 35 -6.17 19.74 -8.82
CA GLY A 35 -6.32 18.68 -7.82
C GLY A 35 -7.21 17.51 -8.23
N GLU A 36 -7.72 17.48 -9.47
CA GLU A 36 -8.43 16.30 -10.03
C GLU A 36 -7.59 15.02 -9.91
N ASP A 37 -6.31 15.10 -10.22
CA ASP A 37 -5.38 13.96 -10.21
C ASP A 37 -5.24 13.33 -8.81
N VAL A 38 -5.20 14.15 -7.76
CA VAL A 38 -5.18 13.70 -6.36
C VAL A 38 -6.45 12.92 -6.03
N LEU A 39 -7.62 13.48 -6.34
CA LEU A 39 -8.91 12.82 -6.06
C LEU A 39 -9.11 11.56 -6.88
N LEU A 40 -8.59 11.51 -8.11
CA LEU A 40 -8.58 10.31 -8.94
C LEU A 40 -7.65 9.23 -8.36
N SER A 41 -6.48 9.59 -7.81
CA SER A 41 -5.64 8.62 -7.09
C SER A 41 -6.36 8.09 -5.84
N PHE A 42 -7.00 8.97 -5.07
CA PHE A 42 -7.70 8.57 -3.85
C PHE A 42 -8.89 7.65 -4.14
N ALA A 43 -9.64 7.94 -5.19
CA ALA A 43 -10.69 7.07 -5.67
C ALA A 43 -10.14 5.72 -6.18
N SER A 44 -8.96 5.73 -6.81
CA SER A 44 -8.26 4.53 -7.26
C SER A 44 -7.86 3.62 -6.10
N ASP A 45 -7.31 4.19 -5.02
CA ASP A 45 -6.99 3.44 -3.80
C ASP A 45 -8.25 2.92 -3.09
N THR A 46 -9.34 3.70 -3.10
CA THR A 46 -10.64 3.26 -2.60
C THR A 46 -11.17 2.05 -3.37
N GLU A 47 -11.10 2.06 -4.70
CA GLU A 47 -11.48 0.90 -5.52
C GLU A 47 -10.65 -0.35 -5.15
N ALA A 48 -9.34 -0.18 -4.98
CA ALA A 48 -8.47 -1.29 -4.61
C ALA A 48 -8.68 -1.78 -3.17
N PHE A 49 -9.02 -0.90 -2.23
CA PHE A 49 -9.41 -1.26 -0.86
C PHE A 49 -10.57 -2.25 -0.84
N TYR A 50 -11.52 -2.09 -1.76
CA TYR A 50 -12.65 -3.00 -1.97
C TYR A 50 -12.37 -4.15 -2.96
N GLY A 51 -11.13 -4.30 -3.41
CA GLY A 51 -10.72 -5.36 -4.33
C GLY A 51 -11.17 -5.17 -5.79
N ARG A 52 -11.51 -3.95 -6.22
CA ARG A 52 -11.88 -3.64 -7.61
C ARG A 52 -10.68 -3.09 -8.40
N LEU A 53 -9.68 -3.93 -8.62
CA LEU A 53 -8.42 -3.53 -9.26
C LEU A 53 -8.60 -3.02 -10.70
N GLY A 54 -9.57 -3.52 -11.45
CA GLY A 54 -9.93 -3.00 -12.76
C GLY A 54 -10.40 -1.54 -12.70
N GLY A 55 -11.20 -1.18 -11.70
CA GLY A 55 -11.62 0.19 -11.42
C GLY A 55 -10.43 1.07 -11.01
N ALA A 56 -9.63 0.58 -10.07
CA ALA A 56 -8.42 1.25 -9.60
C ALA A 56 -7.46 1.58 -10.77
N ARG A 57 -7.18 0.63 -11.66
CA ARG A 57 -6.30 0.85 -12.83
C ARG A 57 -6.81 1.98 -13.73
N ARG A 58 -8.12 2.01 -14.02
CA ARG A 58 -8.72 3.08 -14.84
C ARG A 58 -8.57 4.45 -14.19
N LEU A 59 -8.83 4.54 -12.88
CA LEU A 59 -8.72 5.80 -12.13
C LEU A 59 -7.25 6.26 -12.02
N SER A 60 -6.31 5.35 -11.76
CA SER A 60 -4.87 5.66 -11.78
C SER A 60 -4.42 6.18 -13.15
N GLN A 61 -4.87 5.56 -14.24
CA GLN A 61 -4.54 6.03 -15.59
C GLN A 61 -5.08 7.45 -15.84
N ARG A 62 -6.31 7.74 -15.41
CA ARG A 62 -6.88 9.10 -15.47
C ARG A 62 -6.10 10.10 -14.61
N ALA A 63 -5.66 9.71 -13.42
CA ALA A 63 -4.83 10.57 -12.56
C ALA A 63 -3.50 10.93 -13.23
N ILE A 64 -2.84 9.95 -13.84
CA ILE A 64 -1.60 10.13 -14.61
C ILE A 64 -1.85 11.10 -15.79
N GLU A 65 -2.95 10.91 -16.54
CA GLU A 65 -3.31 11.76 -17.67
C GLU A 65 -3.64 13.20 -17.24
N SER A 66 -4.38 13.37 -16.14
CA SER A 66 -4.73 14.69 -15.57
C SER A 66 -3.47 15.45 -15.10
N ALA A 67 -2.56 14.76 -14.39
CA ALA A 67 -1.28 15.34 -13.95
C ALA A 67 -0.40 15.75 -15.15
N ARG A 68 -0.34 14.94 -16.21
CA ARG A 68 0.37 15.29 -17.46
C ARG A 68 -0.27 16.45 -18.20
N GLY A 69 -1.60 16.50 -18.27
CA GLY A 69 -2.35 17.59 -18.88
C GLY A 69 -2.13 18.93 -18.17
N SER A 70 -1.83 18.87 -16.88
CA SER A 70 -1.42 20.03 -16.06
C SER A 70 0.11 20.27 -16.07
N GLU A 71 0.83 19.64 -16.99
CA GLU A 71 2.30 19.70 -17.16
C GLU A 71 3.13 19.20 -15.94
N SER A 72 2.51 18.52 -14.97
CA SER A 72 3.20 17.96 -13.79
C SER A 72 3.68 16.52 -14.02
N LYS A 73 4.78 16.38 -14.76
CA LYS A 73 5.38 15.07 -15.09
C LYS A 73 5.82 14.28 -13.86
N GLU A 74 6.34 14.97 -12.83
CA GLU A 74 6.79 14.34 -11.59
C GLU A 74 5.61 13.72 -10.82
N THR A 75 4.48 14.43 -10.76
CA THR A 75 3.25 13.93 -10.14
C THR A 75 2.68 12.75 -10.92
N ALA A 76 2.69 12.81 -12.25
CA ALA A 76 2.27 11.69 -13.10
C ALA A 76 3.12 10.42 -12.88
N ALA A 77 4.45 10.58 -12.79
CA ALA A 77 5.37 9.49 -12.46
C ALA A 77 5.08 8.89 -11.07
N ALA A 78 4.74 9.74 -10.10
CA ALA A 78 4.39 9.29 -8.76
C ALA A 78 3.07 8.51 -8.72
N TRP A 79 2.01 8.98 -9.40
CA TRP A 79 0.75 8.23 -9.52
C TRP A 79 0.93 6.88 -10.20
N ARG A 80 1.76 6.82 -11.24
CA ARG A 80 2.13 5.57 -11.91
C ARG A 80 2.88 4.63 -10.97
N MET A 81 3.80 5.14 -10.16
CA MET A 81 4.54 4.33 -9.21
C MET A 81 3.67 3.86 -8.02
N ASN A 82 2.69 4.68 -7.58
CA ASN A 82 1.69 4.26 -6.60
C ASN A 82 0.89 3.05 -7.12
N ALA A 83 0.41 3.13 -8.38
CA ALA A 83 -0.26 2.01 -9.04
C ALA A 83 0.66 0.77 -9.15
N ALA A 84 1.93 0.95 -9.49
CA ALA A 84 2.90 -0.14 -9.58
C ALA A 84 3.10 -0.85 -8.24
N LEU A 85 3.25 -0.09 -7.15
CA LEU A 85 3.38 -0.63 -5.80
C LEU A 85 2.11 -1.36 -5.36
N ARG A 86 0.94 -0.79 -5.68
CA ARG A 86 -0.35 -1.43 -5.44
C ARG A 86 -0.43 -2.80 -6.10
N GLU A 87 -0.09 -2.91 -7.39
CA GLU A 87 -0.08 -4.19 -8.08
C GLU A 87 0.88 -5.19 -7.42
N ALA A 88 2.03 -4.74 -6.91
CA ALA A 88 2.97 -5.60 -6.19
C ALA A 88 2.37 -6.18 -4.90
N GLU A 89 1.66 -5.37 -4.11
CA GLU A 89 1.03 -5.81 -2.85
C GLU A 89 -0.16 -6.77 -3.06
N PHE A 90 -0.74 -6.78 -4.25
CA PHE A 90 -1.80 -7.72 -4.66
C PHE A 90 -1.24 -8.94 -5.42
N ASP A 91 0.07 -9.16 -5.38
CA ASP A 91 0.80 -10.25 -6.05
C ASP A 91 0.73 -10.23 -7.60
N ASN A 92 0.39 -9.09 -8.21
CA ASN A 92 0.36 -8.90 -9.67
C ASN A 92 1.73 -8.47 -10.23
N VAL A 93 2.73 -9.33 -10.04
CA VAL A 93 4.16 -9.09 -10.38
C VAL A 93 4.36 -8.54 -11.81
N ALA A 94 3.73 -9.16 -12.81
CA ALA A 94 3.91 -8.78 -14.20
C ALA A 94 3.40 -7.36 -14.48
N ARG A 95 2.26 -6.98 -13.89
CA ARG A 95 1.68 -5.63 -14.05
C ARG A 95 2.51 -4.59 -13.33
N SER A 96 2.89 -4.85 -12.08
CA SER A 96 3.78 -3.96 -11.33
C SER A 96 5.06 -3.66 -12.13
N ARG A 97 5.72 -4.69 -12.68
CA ARG A 97 6.92 -4.52 -13.51
C ARG A 97 6.69 -3.66 -14.75
N GLN A 98 5.52 -3.76 -15.39
CA GLN A 98 5.16 -2.95 -16.57
C GLN A 98 5.02 -1.46 -16.24
N GLU A 99 4.58 -1.12 -15.03
CA GLU A 99 4.37 0.27 -14.61
C GLU A 99 5.65 0.95 -14.08
N ILE A 100 6.58 0.19 -13.50
CA ILE A 100 7.80 0.75 -12.89
C ILE A 100 8.69 1.46 -13.91
N ALA A 101 9.00 0.81 -15.05
CA ALA A 101 9.97 1.35 -16.00
C ALA A 101 9.53 2.68 -16.65
N PRO A 102 8.27 2.84 -17.13
CA PRO A 102 7.80 4.12 -17.64
C PRO A 102 7.82 5.24 -16.58
N ALA A 103 7.43 4.94 -15.33
CA ALA A 103 7.45 5.94 -14.25
C ALA A 103 8.87 6.47 -13.99
N LEU A 104 9.88 5.59 -13.99
CA LEU A 104 11.27 6.00 -13.84
C LEU A 104 11.79 6.81 -15.04
N ALA A 105 11.32 6.52 -16.25
CA ALA A 105 11.69 7.25 -17.46
C ALA A 105 11.11 8.68 -17.50
N GLU A 106 9.98 8.92 -16.84
CA GLU A 106 9.36 10.24 -16.71
C GLU A 106 10.08 11.16 -15.71
N GLY A 107 10.88 10.59 -14.80
CA GLY A 107 11.74 11.32 -13.88
C GLY A 107 11.81 10.68 -12.49
N PRO A 108 12.99 10.20 -12.03
CA PRO A 108 13.13 9.57 -10.71
C PRO A 108 13.30 10.64 -9.64
N THR A 109 12.20 11.30 -9.25
CA THR A 109 12.19 12.13 -8.04
C THR A 109 12.52 11.27 -6.82
N ARG A 110 12.83 11.93 -5.70
CA ARG A 110 13.07 11.26 -4.41
C ARG A 110 11.95 10.28 -4.06
N ASP A 111 10.71 10.73 -4.21
CA ASP A 111 9.52 10.01 -3.80
C ASP A 111 9.20 8.85 -4.77
N VAL A 112 9.34 9.09 -6.08
CA VAL A 112 9.25 8.03 -7.09
C VAL A 112 10.31 6.96 -6.85
N SER A 113 11.51 7.37 -6.44
CA SER A 113 12.62 6.45 -6.18
C SER A 113 12.39 5.57 -4.95
N VAL A 114 11.79 6.12 -3.89
CA VAL A 114 11.36 5.36 -2.71
C VAL A 114 10.31 4.31 -3.08
N LEU A 115 9.24 4.73 -3.77
CA LEU A 115 8.18 3.81 -4.18
C LEU A 115 8.68 2.74 -5.16
N ALA A 116 9.60 3.09 -6.06
CA ALA A 116 10.20 2.16 -7.00
C ALA A 116 11.04 1.10 -6.28
N ALA A 117 11.87 1.51 -5.30
CA ALA A 117 12.67 0.58 -4.52
C ALA A 117 11.78 -0.40 -3.73
N LEU A 118 10.68 0.10 -3.15
CA LEU A 118 9.65 -0.74 -2.56
C LEU A 118 9.06 -1.69 -3.60
N ALA A 119 8.48 -1.18 -4.69
CA ALA A 119 7.85 -2.02 -5.72
C ALA A 119 8.81 -3.11 -6.24
N PHE A 120 10.07 -2.77 -6.55
CA PHE A 120 11.09 -3.73 -6.95
C PHE A 120 11.32 -4.82 -5.88
N SER A 121 11.50 -4.45 -4.61
CA SER A 121 11.68 -5.42 -3.53
C SER A 121 10.44 -6.31 -3.38
N ARG A 122 9.25 -5.73 -3.53
CA ARG A 122 7.96 -6.39 -3.40
C ARG A 122 7.63 -7.28 -4.59
N ILE A 123 8.26 -7.12 -5.75
CA ILE A 123 8.18 -8.07 -6.87
C ILE A 123 9.38 -9.03 -6.97
N GLY A 124 10.33 -8.96 -6.03
CA GLY A 124 11.51 -9.83 -6.00
C GLY A 124 12.67 -9.40 -6.89
N ASP A 125 12.65 -8.18 -7.44
CA ASP A 125 13.79 -7.61 -8.18
C ASP A 125 14.82 -7.00 -7.21
N ILE A 126 15.52 -7.88 -6.50
CA ILE A 126 16.45 -7.51 -5.41
C ILE A 126 17.52 -6.55 -5.91
N ASN A 127 18.11 -6.81 -7.07
CA ASN A 127 19.21 -6.00 -7.61
C ASN A 127 18.77 -4.55 -7.87
N SER A 128 17.58 -4.36 -8.45
CA SER A 128 17.05 -3.02 -8.71
C SER A 128 16.69 -2.31 -7.41
N ALA A 129 16.05 -3.02 -6.46
CA ALA A 129 15.68 -2.46 -5.16
C ALA A 129 16.90 -2.00 -4.37
N GLU A 130 17.95 -2.82 -4.27
CA GLU A 130 19.17 -2.49 -3.54
C GLU A 130 19.92 -1.30 -4.15
N ARG A 131 20.01 -1.26 -5.48
CA ARG A 131 20.67 -0.14 -6.17
C ARG A 131 19.97 1.18 -5.85
N MET A 132 18.64 1.19 -5.87
CA MET A 132 17.86 2.38 -5.54
C MET A 132 17.93 2.74 -4.06
N ALA A 133 17.93 1.75 -3.16
CA ALA A 133 18.10 1.98 -1.73
C ALA A 133 19.46 2.62 -1.40
N ARG A 134 20.54 2.17 -2.06
CA ARG A 134 21.87 2.77 -1.90
C ARG A 134 21.93 4.20 -2.44
N ASP A 135 21.38 4.45 -3.62
CA ASP A 135 21.30 5.80 -4.20
C ASP A 135 20.53 6.77 -3.27
N LEU A 136 19.39 6.32 -2.73
CA LEU A 136 18.61 7.10 -1.76
C LEU A 136 19.40 7.42 -0.49
N ALA A 137 20.15 6.45 0.05
CA ALA A 137 20.97 6.65 1.24
C ALA A 137 22.11 7.65 1.00
N GLU A 138 22.74 7.59 -0.17
CA GLU A 138 23.85 8.47 -0.56
C GLU A 138 23.39 9.91 -0.84
N ARG A 139 22.27 10.07 -1.56
CA ARG A 139 21.75 11.40 -1.95
C ARG A 139 21.02 12.11 -0.81
N PHE A 140 20.46 11.36 0.14
CA PHE A 140 19.63 11.92 1.21
C PHE A 140 20.04 11.47 2.62
N PRO A 141 21.32 11.58 3.02
CA PRO A 141 21.83 11.01 4.27
C PRO A 141 21.23 11.65 5.54
N LEU A 142 20.74 12.90 5.43
CA LEU A 142 20.14 13.64 6.55
C LEU A 142 18.61 13.57 6.57
N ASN A 143 17.98 12.95 5.57
CA ASN A 143 16.52 12.90 5.49
C ASN A 143 15.98 11.85 6.48
N THR A 144 15.36 12.30 7.57
CA THR A 144 14.87 11.40 8.62
C THR A 144 13.81 10.42 8.12
N ALA A 145 12.87 10.85 7.28
CA ALA A 145 11.83 9.96 6.73
C ALA A 145 12.46 8.82 5.91
N ILE A 146 13.40 9.15 5.02
CA ILE A 146 14.12 8.15 4.23
C ILE A 146 14.90 7.20 5.14
N ASN A 147 15.72 7.73 6.04
CA ASN A 147 16.67 6.92 6.80
C ASN A 147 16.06 6.16 7.98
N ARG A 148 14.92 6.60 8.52
CA ARG A 148 14.29 6.01 9.71
C ARG A 148 12.98 5.28 9.42
N TYR A 149 12.41 5.46 8.23
CA TYR A 149 11.16 4.80 7.83
C TYR A 149 11.34 4.00 6.54
N TRP A 150 11.69 4.67 5.43
CA TRP A 150 11.65 4.04 4.10
C TRP A 150 12.79 3.07 3.82
N LEU A 151 14.04 3.46 4.08
CA LEU A 151 15.18 2.56 3.88
C LEU A 151 15.06 1.30 4.74
N PRO A 152 14.73 1.37 6.04
CA PRO A 152 14.39 0.19 6.83
C PRO A 152 13.31 -0.69 6.17
N ALA A 153 12.21 -0.11 5.67
CA ALA A 153 11.14 -0.85 5.00
C ALA A 153 11.60 -1.53 3.70
N ILE A 154 12.43 -0.84 2.90
CA ILE A 154 12.99 -1.37 1.65
C ILE A 154 13.96 -2.52 1.95
N TYR A 155 14.90 -2.33 2.88
CA TYR A 155 15.86 -3.38 3.24
C TYR A 155 15.17 -4.59 3.85
N ALA A 156 14.21 -4.39 4.76
CA ALA A 156 13.43 -5.50 5.30
C ALA A 156 12.66 -6.26 4.20
N SER A 157 12.09 -5.55 3.22
CA SER A 157 11.41 -6.19 2.08
C SER A 157 12.37 -6.99 1.19
N ILE A 158 13.61 -6.53 1.01
CA ILE A 158 14.67 -7.26 0.32
C ILE A 158 15.05 -8.53 1.10
N GLU A 159 15.23 -8.42 2.42
CA GLU A 159 15.63 -9.55 3.27
C GLU A 159 14.52 -10.62 3.38
N ILE A 160 13.23 -10.22 3.35
CA ILE A 160 12.12 -11.17 3.19
C ILE A 160 12.27 -11.98 1.89
N ARG A 161 12.64 -11.35 0.78
CA ARG A 161 12.85 -12.04 -0.50
C ARG A 161 14.07 -12.96 -0.50
N ARG A 162 15.02 -12.73 0.42
CA ARG A 162 16.19 -13.59 0.66
C ARG A 162 15.95 -14.68 1.69
N ASP A 163 14.73 -14.77 2.24
CA ASP A 163 14.39 -15.66 3.36
C ASP A 163 15.21 -15.37 4.64
N ASN A 164 15.71 -14.14 4.79
CA ASN A 164 16.49 -13.70 5.95
C ASN A 164 15.60 -12.92 6.94
N LEU A 165 14.61 -13.62 7.49
CA LEU A 165 13.54 -13.01 8.29
C LEU A 165 14.04 -12.35 9.59
N ALA A 166 15.09 -12.91 10.20
CA ALA A 166 15.70 -12.33 11.40
C ALA A 166 16.32 -10.97 11.12
N LYS A 167 17.04 -10.84 10.00
CA LYS A 167 17.63 -9.56 9.58
C LYS A 167 16.56 -8.56 9.18
N ALA A 168 15.53 -9.00 8.45
CA ALA A 168 14.40 -8.15 8.09
C ALA A 168 13.73 -7.54 9.33
N LEU A 169 13.56 -8.31 10.40
CA LEU A 169 12.98 -7.83 11.65
C LEU A 169 13.91 -6.83 12.37
N GLU A 170 15.22 -7.11 12.38
CA GLU A 170 16.23 -6.20 12.93
C GLU A 170 16.21 -4.83 12.24
N ASP A 171 16.15 -4.83 10.90
CA ASP A 171 16.14 -3.60 10.11
C ASP A 171 14.94 -2.71 10.45
N LEU A 172 13.78 -3.32 10.76
CA LEU A 172 12.57 -2.59 11.16
C LEU A 172 12.54 -2.15 12.63
N ARG A 173 13.49 -2.56 13.48
CA ARG A 173 13.41 -2.36 14.93
C ARG A 173 13.18 -0.90 15.35
N THR A 174 13.75 0.05 14.60
CA THR A 174 13.66 1.48 14.93
C THR A 174 12.45 2.18 14.32
N THR A 175 11.71 1.52 13.43
CA THR A 175 10.56 2.11 12.72
C THR A 175 9.35 2.34 13.63
N SER A 176 9.25 1.63 14.76
CA SER A 176 8.13 1.74 15.69
C SER A 176 7.95 3.14 16.28
N LEU A 177 9.02 3.92 16.38
CA LEU A 177 8.96 5.32 16.84
C LEU A 177 8.29 6.26 15.81
N TYR A 178 8.16 5.82 14.56
CA TYR A 178 7.69 6.62 13.43
C TYR A 178 6.47 5.99 12.73
N GLU A 179 5.97 4.84 13.22
CA GLU A 179 5.02 4.01 12.47
C GLU A 179 3.62 4.63 12.33
N LEU A 180 3.23 5.47 13.28
CA LEU A 180 2.00 6.29 13.23
C LEU A 180 2.20 7.63 12.51
N GLY A 181 3.38 7.87 11.97
CA GLY A 181 3.66 9.05 11.15
C GLY A 181 3.03 8.95 9.75
N SER A 182 3.05 10.08 9.05
CA SER A 182 2.70 10.18 7.63
C SER A 182 3.90 10.77 6.85
N PRO A 183 5.02 10.03 6.74
CA PRO A 183 6.19 10.52 6.03
C PRO A 183 5.91 10.59 4.53
N LEU A 184 6.40 11.64 3.86
CA LEU A 184 6.46 11.64 2.39
C LEU A 184 7.40 10.51 1.90
N PRO A 185 7.08 9.84 0.78
CA PRO A 185 5.86 9.97 -0.03
C PRO A 185 4.57 9.52 0.66
N GLN A 186 3.53 10.36 0.58
CA GLN A 186 2.19 10.06 1.11
C GLN A 186 1.30 9.26 0.14
N PHE A 187 1.86 8.78 -0.98
CA PHE A 187 1.12 7.99 -1.95
C PHE A 187 0.48 6.77 -1.26
N GLU A 188 -0.83 6.65 -1.43
CA GLU A 188 -1.82 6.08 -0.50
C GLU A 188 -1.57 4.61 -0.10
N VAL A 189 -0.90 3.82 -0.95
CA VAL A 189 -0.49 2.43 -0.62
C VAL A 189 0.76 2.40 0.27
N GLY A 190 1.65 3.37 0.11
CA GLY A 190 2.96 3.43 0.76
C GLY A 190 3.00 4.24 2.05
N GLY A 191 2.19 5.29 2.18
CA GLY A 191 2.45 6.39 3.12
C GLY A 191 2.53 6.01 4.61
N SER A 192 1.48 5.38 5.15
CA SER A 192 1.34 5.14 6.59
C SER A 192 1.20 3.66 6.93
N LEU A 193 1.70 3.28 8.12
CA LEU A 193 1.73 1.89 8.61
C LEU A 193 2.44 0.87 7.69
N TYR A 194 3.24 1.31 6.71
CA TYR A 194 3.90 0.37 5.80
C TYR A 194 4.92 -0.56 6.50
N PRO A 195 5.80 -0.07 7.39
CA PRO A 195 6.66 -0.93 8.20
C PRO A 195 5.88 -1.89 9.11
N VAL A 196 4.69 -1.50 9.57
CA VAL A 196 3.79 -2.35 10.37
C VAL A 196 3.31 -3.52 9.53
N TYR A 197 2.88 -3.27 8.29
CA TYR A 197 2.46 -4.34 7.38
C TYR A 197 3.60 -5.31 7.08
N ILE A 198 4.81 -4.80 6.75
CA ILE A 198 5.98 -5.65 6.51
C ILE A 198 6.31 -6.48 7.76
N ARG A 199 6.32 -5.88 8.95
CA ARG A 199 6.64 -6.59 10.20
C ARG A 199 5.61 -7.68 10.51
N GLY A 200 4.32 -7.41 10.29
CA GLY A 200 3.28 -8.42 10.37
C GLY A 200 3.52 -9.59 9.41
N GLN A 201 3.96 -9.31 8.17
CA GLN A 201 4.31 -10.37 7.21
C GLN A 201 5.53 -11.18 7.66
N ILE A 202 6.56 -10.54 8.21
CA ILE A 202 7.73 -11.23 8.77
C ILE A 202 7.29 -12.18 9.89
N TYR A 203 6.44 -11.71 10.81
CA TYR A 203 5.90 -12.55 11.89
C TYR A 203 5.06 -13.72 11.37
N LEU A 204 4.27 -13.53 10.31
CA LEU A 204 3.57 -14.66 9.66
C LEU A 204 4.55 -15.69 9.12
N SER A 205 5.60 -15.27 8.41
CA SER A 205 6.63 -16.16 7.85
C SER A 205 7.44 -16.88 8.95
N LEU A 206 7.59 -16.27 10.12
CA LEU A 206 8.20 -16.88 11.30
C LEU A 206 7.23 -17.78 12.10
N HIS A 207 5.99 -17.99 11.62
CA HIS A 207 4.92 -18.68 12.33
C HIS A 207 4.56 -18.07 13.71
N GLN A 208 4.88 -16.79 13.92
CA GLN A 208 4.63 -16.03 15.13
C GLN A 208 3.25 -15.35 15.06
N GLY A 209 2.20 -16.18 15.13
CA GLY A 209 0.82 -15.73 14.89
C GLY A 209 0.33 -14.64 15.84
N LYS A 210 0.77 -14.64 17.11
CA LYS A 210 0.36 -13.63 18.10
C LYS A 210 0.93 -12.25 17.76
N GLU A 211 2.21 -12.20 17.44
CA GLU A 211 2.95 -11.01 17.06
C GLU A 211 2.44 -10.46 15.73
N ALA A 212 2.22 -11.35 14.75
CA ALA A 212 1.59 -11.00 13.47
C ALA A 212 0.21 -10.35 13.67
N ALA A 213 -0.64 -10.96 14.51
CA ALA A 213 -1.97 -10.42 14.78
C ALA A 213 -1.89 -9.02 15.43
N ALA A 214 -0.95 -8.80 16.34
CA ALA A 214 -0.76 -7.49 16.98
C ALA A 214 -0.37 -6.40 15.97
N GLU A 215 0.49 -6.69 15.00
CA GLU A 215 0.84 -5.71 13.96
C GLU A 215 -0.33 -5.41 13.04
N PHE A 216 -1.06 -6.42 12.54
CA PHE A 216 -2.18 -6.18 11.63
C PHE A 216 -3.37 -5.51 12.32
N GLN A 217 -3.56 -5.73 13.63
CA GLN A 217 -4.62 -5.08 14.40
C GLN A 217 -4.47 -3.54 14.43
N LYS A 218 -3.23 -3.01 14.35
CA LYS A 218 -2.97 -1.56 14.31
C LYS A 218 -3.68 -0.86 13.15
N PHE A 219 -3.87 -1.52 12.00
CA PHE A 219 -4.63 -0.95 10.88
C PHE A 219 -6.11 -0.71 11.24
N LEU A 220 -6.67 -1.56 12.09
CA LEU A 220 -8.06 -1.48 12.54
C LEU A 220 -8.21 -0.51 13.73
N GLU A 221 -7.19 -0.38 14.55
CA GLU A 221 -7.15 0.56 15.68
C GLU A 221 -6.87 2.00 15.24
N HIS A 222 -6.08 2.16 14.16
CA HIS A 222 -5.68 3.46 13.62
C HIS A 222 -6.29 3.72 12.24
N ARG A 223 -7.61 3.53 12.10
CA ARG A 223 -8.33 3.72 10.82
C ARG A 223 -8.16 5.11 10.22
N GLY A 224 -8.03 6.15 11.05
CA GLY A 224 -7.77 7.52 10.58
C GLY A 224 -6.36 7.73 10.03
N VAL A 225 -5.41 6.84 10.35
CA VAL A 225 -4.05 6.83 9.80
C VAL A 225 -3.98 5.91 8.57
N ALA A 226 -4.67 4.76 8.60
CA ALA A 226 -4.71 3.82 7.49
C ALA A 226 -5.57 4.32 6.31
N LEU A 227 -6.64 5.08 6.59
CA LEU A 227 -7.59 5.60 5.61
C LEU A 227 -8.02 4.55 4.58
N ASN A 228 -8.04 4.91 3.30
CA ASN A 228 -8.38 4.07 2.16
C ASN A 228 -7.20 3.20 1.67
N SER A 229 -6.08 3.15 2.41
CA SER A 229 -4.92 2.37 2.01
C SER A 229 -5.31 0.89 1.79
N PRO A 230 -5.05 0.31 0.61
CA PRO A 230 -5.34 -1.08 0.33
C PRO A 230 -4.71 -2.07 1.32
N LEU A 231 -3.60 -1.69 1.95
CA LEU A 231 -2.98 -2.50 3.02
C LEU A 231 -3.89 -2.69 4.22
N GLY A 232 -4.79 -1.74 4.53
CA GLY A 232 -5.80 -1.92 5.57
C GLY A 232 -6.81 -3.01 5.24
N ALA A 233 -7.16 -3.20 3.96
CA ALA A 233 -8.00 -4.31 3.52
C ALA A 233 -7.22 -5.63 3.62
N LEU A 234 -5.98 -5.67 3.14
CA LEU A 234 -5.13 -6.86 3.21
C LEU A 234 -4.81 -7.26 4.67
N ALA A 235 -4.63 -6.31 5.58
CA ALA A 235 -4.41 -6.58 7.00
C ALA A 235 -5.53 -7.41 7.63
N ARG A 236 -6.79 -7.26 7.19
CA ARG A 236 -7.92 -8.09 7.65
C ARG A 236 -7.75 -9.56 7.24
N LEU A 237 -7.32 -9.80 6.01
CA LEU A 237 -6.97 -11.14 5.54
C LEU A 237 -5.80 -11.71 6.36
N GLN A 238 -4.76 -10.91 6.58
CA GLN A 238 -3.59 -11.35 7.33
C GLN A 238 -3.89 -11.64 8.81
N LEU A 239 -4.86 -10.94 9.43
CA LEU A 239 -5.39 -11.30 10.75
C LEU A 239 -5.99 -12.72 10.76
N GLY A 240 -6.73 -13.10 9.71
CA GLY A 240 -7.24 -14.45 9.55
C GLY A 240 -6.13 -15.50 9.55
N ARG A 241 -5.05 -15.26 8.80
CA ARG A 241 -3.85 -16.11 8.77
C ARG A 241 -3.13 -16.16 10.12
N ALA A 242 -2.99 -15.02 10.77
CA ALA A 242 -2.34 -14.90 12.07
C ALA A 242 -3.09 -15.65 13.19
N TYR A 243 -4.43 -15.63 13.16
CA TYR A 243 -5.25 -16.43 14.09
C TYR A 243 -5.23 -17.92 13.76
N ALA A 244 -5.13 -18.30 12.49
CA ALA A 244 -4.98 -19.71 12.12
C ALA A 244 -3.69 -20.31 12.69
N LEU A 245 -2.57 -19.56 12.66
CA LEU A 245 -1.29 -19.97 13.29
C LEU A 245 -1.37 -20.10 14.82
N GLN A 246 -2.40 -19.54 15.46
CA GLN A 246 -2.62 -19.63 16.90
C GLN A 246 -3.65 -20.71 17.28
N ASP A 247 -4.09 -21.55 16.34
CA ASP A 247 -5.20 -22.50 16.50
C ASP A 247 -6.53 -21.84 16.93
N LYS A 248 -6.68 -20.53 16.66
CA LYS A 248 -7.85 -19.72 16.99
C LYS A 248 -8.87 -19.76 15.85
N THR A 249 -9.38 -20.95 15.54
CA THR A 249 -10.23 -21.20 14.36
C THR A 249 -11.44 -20.25 14.27
N VAL A 250 -12.16 -20.02 15.37
CA VAL A 250 -13.35 -19.14 15.37
C VAL A 250 -12.96 -17.71 14.97
N GLN A 251 -11.89 -17.16 15.55
CA GLN A 251 -11.41 -15.81 15.24
C GLN A 251 -10.82 -15.72 13.84
N SER A 252 -10.10 -16.77 13.40
CA SER A 252 -9.59 -16.86 12.04
C SER A 252 -10.72 -16.82 11.02
N ARG A 253 -11.74 -17.68 11.16
CA ARG A 253 -12.90 -17.72 10.28
C ARG A 253 -13.65 -16.39 10.26
N ALA A 254 -13.83 -15.73 11.40
CA ALA A 254 -14.47 -14.42 11.48
C ALA A 254 -13.68 -13.36 10.69
N ALA A 255 -12.35 -13.30 10.84
CA ALA A 255 -11.51 -12.35 10.10
C ALA A 255 -11.55 -12.59 8.57
N TYR A 256 -11.54 -13.85 8.11
CA TYR A 256 -11.74 -14.16 6.69
C TYR A 256 -13.11 -13.72 6.19
N GLN A 257 -14.17 -13.97 6.96
CA GLN A 257 -15.53 -13.54 6.61
C GLN A 257 -15.64 -12.01 6.53
N ASP A 258 -15.01 -11.29 7.45
CA ASP A 258 -14.94 -9.83 7.41
C ASP A 258 -14.22 -9.31 6.16
N PHE A 259 -13.10 -9.95 5.78
CA PHE A 259 -12.42 -9.67 4.53
C PHE A 259 -13.31 -9.94 3.31
N PHE A 260 -13.98 -11.09 3.22
CA PHE A 260 -14.86 -11.40 2.10
C PHE A 260 -16.09 -10.50 2.02
N ARG A 261 -16.60 -10.04 3.17
CA ARG A 261 -17.69 -9.05 3.21
C ARG A 261 -17.24 -7.70 2.66
N LEU A 262 -16.01 -7.29 2.96
CA LEU A 262 -15.40 -6.09 2.37
C LEU A 262 -15.21 -6.26 0.85
N TRP A 263 -14.79 -7.45 0.43
CA TRP A 263 -14.48 -7.80 -0.97
C TRP A 263 -15.64 -8.51 -1.68
N LYS A 264 -16.88 -8.22 -1.31
CA LYS A 264 -18.08 -8.86 -1.88
C LYS A 264 -18.20 -8.64 -3.40
N ASP A 265 -17.72 -7.49 -3.88
CA ASP A 265 -17.75 -7.06 -5.28
C ASP A 265 -16.32 -6.99 -5.88
N ALA A 266 -15.36 -7.68 -5.27
CA ALA A 266 -13.98 -7.68 -5.74
C ALA A 266 -13.83 -8.43 -7.07
N ASP A 267 -12.85 -8.04 -7.88
CA ASP A 267 -12.51 -8.74 -9.10
C ASP A 267 -12.12 -10.21 -8.75
N PRO A 268 -12.69 -11.20 -9.45
CA PRO A 268 -12.58 -12.60 -9.03
C PRO A 268 -11.21 -13.23 -9.31
N ASP A 269 -10.40 -12.62 -10.17
CA ASP A 269 -9.11 -13.14 -10.65
C ASP A 269 -7.90 -12.66 -9.83
N ILE A 270 -8.13 -11.93 -8.74
CA ILE A 270 -7.06 -11.43 -7.87
C ILE A 270 -6.37 -12.61 -7.16
N PRO A 271 -5.04 -12.80 -7.31
CA PRO A 271 -4.33 -13.95 -6.75
C PRO A 271 -4.54 -14.13 -5.24
N ILE A 272 -4.47 -13.03 -4.48
CA ILE A 272 -4.61 -13.08 -3.02
C ILE A 272 -6.03 -13.47 -2.56
N LEU A 273 -7.07 -13.12 -3.34
CA LEU A 273 -8.45 -13.52 -3.06
C LEU A 273 -8.66 -15.03 -3.30
N ILE A 274 -8.06 -15.55 -4.38
CA ILE A 274 -8.10 -16.99 -4.70
C ILE A 274 -7.43 -17.79 -3.58
N ALA A 275 -6.25 -17.36 -3.14
CA ALA A 275 -5.54 -17.96 -2.01
C ALA A 275 -6.38 -17.90 -0.72
N ALA A 276 -6.95 -16.74 -0.38
CA ALA A 276 -7.76 -16.56 0.82
C ALA A 276 -8.98 -17.52 0.86
N LYS A 277 -9.68 -17.70 -0.26
CA LYS A 277 -10.81 -18.64 -0.36
C LYS A 277 -10.37 -20.08 -0.12
N ALA A 278 -9.24 -20.49 -0.69
CA ALA A 278 -8.69 -21.83 -0.50
C ALA A 278 -8.19 -22.07 0.93
N GLU A 279 -7.61 -21.06 1.57
CA GLU A 279 -7.19 -21.10 2.98
C GLU A 279 -8.40 -21.21 3.91
N TYR A 280 -9.42 -20.37 3.73
CA TYR A 280 -10.64 -20.39 4.53
C TYR A 280 -11.37 -21.74 4.47
N ALA A 281 -11.43 -22.38 3.31
CA ALA A 281 -12.05 -23.69 3.14
C ALA A 281 -11.37 -24.80 3.96
N LYS A 282 -10.09 -24.62 4.35
CA LYS A 282 -9.34 -25.58 5.17
C LYS A 282 -9.57 -25.38 6.67
N LEU A 283 -10.10 -24.24 7.10
CA LEU A 283 -10.42 -23.96 8.50
C LEU A 283 -11.69 -24.73 8.87
N LYS A 284 -11.54 -25.93 9.42
CA LYS A 284 -12.67 -26.74 9.93
C LYS A 284 -13.21 -26.17 11.23
#